data_AF-A0A7R9WQ39-F1
#
_entry.id   AF-A0A7R9WQ39-F1
#
_cell.length_a   1.000
_cell.length_b   1.000
_cell.length_c   1.000
_cell.angle_alpha   90.00
_cell.angle_beta   90.00
_cell.angle_gamma   90.00
#
_symmetry.space_group_name_H-M   'P 1'
#
loop_
_entity.id
_entity.type
_entity.pdbx_description
1 polymer ?
#
loop_
_entity_poly.entity_id
_entity_poly.type
_entity_poly.pdbx_seq_one_letter_code
_entity_poly.pdbx_strand_id
1 'polypeptide(L)'
;RNTNETDKPATTPEPESLNRVSKGAAITIAMVTVALGFACSENLMYIFVYTPPGASSEISTLVARSILPLHPVCAAIQSIGVCRRELEDTSKHRATMDFGSILLPAWFIHGLYDFVLFVLAAVYGDGGDGKNDDALDDDSAPPAFSIAMGIFLAGLAYYQIFASAQQRRLEQKDAGSNIVNEPTATTLSNQVV
;
A
#
# COMPACT_ATOMS: atom_id res chain seq x y z
N ARG A 1 -35.28 -19.32 -48.53
CA ARG A 1 -33.82 -19.57 -48.38
C ARG A 1 -33.57 -19.60 -46.89
N ASN A 2 -33.67 -20.78 -46.27
CA ASN A 2 -33.42 -20.98 -44.84
C ASN A 2 -31.91 -20.95 -44.63
N THR A 3 -31.40 -19.87 -44.03
CA THR A 3 -30.02 -19.81 -43.53
C THR A 3 -30.01 -20.45 -42.15
N ASN A 4 -29.53 -21.68 -42.08
CA ASN A 4 -29.19 -22.35 -40.83
C ASN A 4 -28.16 -21.50 -40.08
N GLU A 5 -28.61 -20.89 -38.99
CA GLU A 5 -27.80 -20.15 -38.03
C GLU A 5 -27.27 -21.14 -36.99
N THR A 6 -26.43 -22.08 -37.43
CA THR A 6 -25.78 -23.07 -36.57
C THR A 6 -24.27 -22.97 -36.73
N ASP A 7 -23.72 -21.86 -36.22
CA ASP A 7 -22.30 -21.78 -35.82
C ASP A 7 -22.15 -20.59 -34.87
N LYS A 8 -22.70 -20.74 -33.66
CA LYS A 8 -22.32 -19.88 -32.55
C LYS A 8 -20.96 -20.40 -32.06
N PRO A 9 -19.85 -19.65 -32.22
CA PRO A 9 -18.53 -20.11 -31.80
C PRO A 9 -18.61 -20.48 -30.32
N ALA A 10 -18.04 -21.64 -29.98
CA ALA A 10 -17.94 -22.11 -28.61
C ALA A 10 -17.43 -20.97 -27.74
N THR A 11 -18.30 -20.49 -26.85
CA THR A 11 -17.95 -19.51 -25.82
C THR A 11 -16.74 -20.05 -25.11
N THR A 12 -15.59 -19.38 -25.29
CA THR A 12 -14.39 -19.62 -24.48
C THR A 12 -14.83 -19.69 -23.03
N PRO A 13 -14.36 -20.70 -22.26
CA PRO A 13 -14.70 -20.78 -20.84
C PRO A 13 -14.39 -19.41 -20.23
N GLU A 14 -15.44 -18.77 -19.70
CA GLU A 14 -15.31 -17.52 -18.95
C GLU A 14 -14.16 -17.71 -17.96
N PRO A 15 -13.16 -16.83 -17.93
CA PRO A 15 -12.02 -17.00 -17.06
C PRO A 15 -12.56 -17.16 -15.64
N GLU A 16 -12.23 -18.30 -15.03
CA GLU A 16 -12.58 -18.65 -13.66
C GLU A 16 -12.40 -17.40 -12.80
N SER A 17 -13.50 -16.88 -12.26
CA SER A 17 -13.50 -15.53 -11.71
C SER A 17 -12.46 -15.44 -10.58
N LEU A 18 -11.36 -14.73 -10.84
CA LEU A 18 -10.25 -14.58 -9.89
C LEU A 18 -10.79 -14.27 -8.49
N ASN A 19 -10.40 -15.10 -7.52
CA ASN A 19 -10.68 -14.94 -6.09
C ASN A 19 -10.36 -13.49 -5.66
N ARG A 20 -11.24 -12.86 -4.86
CA ARG A 20 -11.10 -11.44 -4.48
C ARG A 20 -9.81 -11.18 -3.71
N VAL A 21 -9.31 -12.15 -2.94
CA VAL A 21 -8.01 -12.07 -2.27
C VAL A 21 -6.89 -11.85 -3.29
N SER A 22 -6.88 -12.61 -4.40
CA SER A 22 -5.89 -12.47 -5.46
C SER A 22 -5.97 -11.10 -6.13
N LYS A 23 -7.18 -10.59 -6.40
CA LYS A 23 -7.38 -9.25 -6.95
C LYS A 23 -6.87 -8.16 -5.98
N GLY A 24 -7.12 -8.30 -4.69
CA GLY A 24 -6.64 -7.37 -3.67
C GLY A 24 -5.12 -7.34 -3.58
N ALA A 25 -4.48 -8.51 -3.63
CA ALA A 25 -3.03 -8.61 -3.68
C ALA A 25 -2.45 -7.92 -4.94
N ALA A 26 -3.08 -8.13 -6.11
CA ALA A 26 -2.65 -7.51 -7.35
C ALA A 26 -2.74 -5.97 -7.30
N ILE A 27 -3.83 -5.42 -6.75
CA ILE A 27 -3.98 -3.97 -6.55
C ILE A 27 -2.88 -3.42 -5.65
N THR A 28 -2.65 -4.07 -4.50
CA THR A 28 -1.61 -3.64 -3.55
C THR A 28 -0.22 -3.69 -4.17
N ILE A 29 0.14 -4.78 -4.86
CA ILE A 29 1.43 -4.91 -5.54
C ILE A 29 1.60 -3.80 -6.57
N ALA A 30 0.60 -3.56 -7.42
CA ALA A 30 0.66 -2.50 -8.43
C ALA A 30 0.90 -1.12 -7.80
N MET A 31 0.17 -0.77 -6.74
CA MET A 31 0.34 0.51 -6.04
C MET A 31 1.73 0.64 -5.39
N VAL A 32 2.20 -0.41 -4.72
CA VAL A 32 3.52 -0.44 -4.07
C VAL A 32 4.65 -0.33 -5.09
N THR A 33 4.56 -1.01 -6.24
CA THR A 33 5.57 -0.93 -7.31
C THR A 33 5.66 0.49 -7.88
N VAL A 34 4.52 1.15 -8.12
CA VAL A 34 4.52 2.56 -8.57
C VAL A 34 5.16 3.47 -7.54
N ALA A 35 4.81 3.32 -6.27
CA ALA A 35 5.37 4.13 -5.18
C ALA A 35 6.88 3.89 -5.00
N LEU A 36 7.35 2.66 -5.19
CA LEU A 36 8.78 2.34 -5.17
C LEU A 36 9.54 3.02 -6.32
N GLY A 37 8.96 3.05 -7.53
CA GLY A 37 9.52 3.78 -8.66
C GLY A 37 9.62 5.29 -8.40
N PHE A 38 8.60 5.87 -7.75
CA PHE A 38 8.61 7.27 -7.34
C PHE A 38 9.69 7.54 -6.28
N ALA A 39 9.77 6.73 -5.23
CA ALA A 39 10.78 6.84 -4.19
C ALA A 39 12.21 6.71 -4.73
N CYS A 40 12.43 5.80 -5.68
CA CYS A 40 13.69 5.66 -6.38
C CYS A 40 14.05 6.95 -7.15
N SER A 41 13.10 7.49 -7.91
CA SER A 41 13.30 8.73 -8.67
C SER A 41 13.58 9.92 -7.77
N GLU A 42 12.88 10.02 -6.64
CA GLU A 42 13.10 11.04 -5.61
C GLU A 42 14.50 10.90 -4.99
N ASN A 43 14.92 9.70 -4.62
CA ASN A 43 16.25 9.45 -4.05
C ASN A 43 17.38 9.82 -5.02
N LEU A 44 17.22 9.53 -6.33
CA LEU A 44 18.17 9.96 -7.35
C LEU A 44 18.24 11.49 -7.45
N MET A 45 17.10 12.19 -7.37
CA MET A 45 17.09 13.66 -7.35
C MET A 45 17.84 14.22 -6.14
N TYR A 46 17.64 13.65 -4.94
CA TYR A 46 18.37 14.09 -3.75
C TYR A 46 19.89 13.94 -3.91
N ILE A 47 20.34 12.78 -4.36
CA ILE A 47 21.77 12.49 -4.52
C ILE A 47 22.41 13.40 -5.57
N PHE A 48 21.78 13.57 -6.74
CA PHE A 48 22.40 14.26 -7.86
C PHE A 48 22.12 15.77 -7.93
N VAL A 49 21.10 16.28 -7.24
CA VAL A 49 20.68 17.69 -7.32
C VAL A 49 20.88 18.43 -6.00
N TYR A 50 20.59 17.79 -4.86
CA TYR A 50 20.52 18.48 -3.57
C TYR A 50 21.70 18.20 -2.63
N THR A 51 22.36 17.05 -2.78
CA THR A 51 23.53 16.70 -1.97
C THR A 51 24.79 17.38 -2.52
N PRO A 52 25.59 18.08 -1.68
CA PRO A 52 26.89 18.60 -2.10
C PRO A 52 27.77 17.48 -2.66
N PRO A 53 28.54 17.75 -3.74
CA PRO A 53 29.33 16.73 -4.42
C PRO A 53 30.30 16.07 -3.45
N GLY A 54 30.22 14.75 -3.34
CA GLY A 54 31.01 13.99 -2.38
C GLY A 54 30.50 12.56 -2.22
N ALA A 55 31.36 11.57 -2.48
CA ALA A 55 30.96 10.17 -2.39
C ALA A 55 30.42 9.77 -1.01
N SER A 56 30.97 10.32 0.09
CA SER A 56 30.51 10.02 1.44
C SER A 56 29.13 10.62 1.77
N SER A 57 28.88 11.87 1.38
CA SER A 57 27.59 12.55 1.58
C SER A 57 26.50 11.92 0.71
N GLU A 58 26.82 11.59 -0.55
CA GLU A 58 25.91 10.91 -1.48
C GLU A 58 25.54 9.50 -0.99
N ILE A 59 26.52 8.68 -0.59
CA ILE A 59 26.29 7.33 -0.08
C ILE A 59 25.52 7.37 1.25
N SER A 60 25.86 8.28 2.17
CA SER A 60 25.13 8.44 3.43
C SER A 60 23.67 8.83 3.21
N THR A 61 23.42 9.80 2.31
CA THR A 61 22.07 10.22 1.93
C THR A 61 21.29 9.06 1.29
N LEU A 62 21.92 8.31 0.39
CA LEU A 62 21.32 7.15 -0.26
C LEU A 62 20.91 6.08 0.77
N VAL A 63 21.82 5.74 1.69
CA VAL A 63 21.57 4.73 2.73
C VAL A 63 20.45 5.19 3.67
N ALA A 64 20.51 6.42 4.16
CA ALA A 64 19.50 6.98 5.05
C ALA A 64 18.10 6.95 4.41
N ARG A 65 17.99 7.31 3.14
CA ARG A 65 16.71 7.33 2.40
C ARG A 65 16.24 5.94 1.93
N SER A 66 17.15 4.97 1.79
CA SER A 66 16.81 3.61 1.36
C SER A 66 16.32 2.72 2.51
N ILE A 67 16.72 3.01 3.76
CA ILE A 67 16.32 2.24 4.95
C ILE A 67 14.84 2.42 5.30
N LEU A 68 14.26 3.57 4.94
CA LEU A 68 12.86 3.91 5.28
C LEU A 68 12.07 4.28 4.01
N PRO A 69 11.72 3.30 3.15
CA PRO A 69 10.89 3.57 1.97
C PRO A 69 9.43 3.79 2.40
N LEU A 70 9.15 4.97 2.95
CA LEU A 70 7.83 5.34 3.47
C LEU A 70 6.77 5.33 2.37
N HIS A 71 7.15 5.71 1.15
CA HIS A 71 6.30 5.73 -0.04
C HIS A 71 5.61 4.37 -0.29
N PRO A 72 6.33 3.23 -0.42
CA PRO A 72 5.73 1.89 -0.43
C PRO A 72 4.77 1.59 0.72
N VAL A 73 5.10 1.99 1.95
CA VAL A 73 4.23 1.74 3.11
C VAL A 73 2.94 2.54 3.02
N CYS A 74 3.02 3.83 2.70
CA CYS A 74 1.86 4.69 2.49
C CYS A 74 0.98 4.18 1.33
N ALA A 75 1.60 3.72 0.24
CA ALA A 75 0.87 3.12 -0.88
C ALA A 75 0.16 1.82 -0.50
N ALA A 76 0.80 0.97 0.33
CA ALA A 76 0.18 -0.23 0.87
C ALA A 76 -0.98 0.09 1.83
N ILE A 77 -0.87 1.12 2.66
CA ILE A 77 -1.98 1.58 3.51
C ILE A 77 -3.13 2.11 2.65
N GLN A 78 -2.83 2.91 1.63
CA GLN A 78 -3.82 3.44 0.70
C GLN A 78 -4.51 2.33 -0.09
N SER A 79 -3.79 1.26 -0.46
CA SER A 79 -4.35 0.14 -1.20
C SER A 79 -5.43 -0.60 -0.42
N ILE A 80 -5.39 -0.64 0.92
CA ILE A 80 -6.46 -1.21 1.75
C ILE A 80 -7.80 -0.50 1.46
N GLY A 81 -7.77 0.83 1.37
CA GLY A 81 -8.95 1.63 1.04
C GLY A 81 -9.44 1.38 -0.40
N VAL A 82 -8.53 1.25 -1.36
CA VAL A 82 -8.86 0.91 -2.75
C VAL A 82 -9.47 -0.48 -2.83
N CYS A 83 -8.86 -1.48 -2.22
CA CYS A 83 -9.37 -2.86 -2.15
C CYS A 83 -10.75 -2.92 -1.49
N ARG A 84 -10.99 -2.13 -0.43
CA ARG A 84 -12.30 -2.05 0.21
C ARG A 84 -13.35 -1.50 -0.76
N ARG A 85 -13.03 -0.40 -1.45
CA ARG A 85 -13.93 0.22 -2.44
C ARG A 85 -14.24 -0.67 -3.64
N GLU A 86 -13.23 -1.38 -4.16
CA GLU A 86 -13.35 -2.15 -5.40
C GLU A 86 -13.82 -3.60 -5.19
N LEU A 87 -13.49 -4.21 -4.05
CA LEU A 87 -13.71 -5.65 -3.81
C LEU A 87 -14.72 -5.94 -2.70
N GLU A 88 -14.89 -5.03 -1.74
CA GLU A 88 -15.79 -5.26 -0.61
C GLU A 88 -17.16 -4.60 -0.80
N ASP A 89 -17.23 -3.36 -1.30
CA ASP A 89 -18.49 -2.62 -1.32
C ASP A 89 -19.43 -3.05 -2.45
N THR A 90 -20.69 -3.25 -2.09
CA THR A 90 -21.78 -3.33 -3.07
C THR A 90 -21.99 -1.97 -3.71
N SER A 91 -22.55 -1.94 -4.92
CA SER A 91 -22.72 -0.73 -5.75
C SER A 91 -23.33 0.47 -5.02
N LYS A 92 -24.19 0.25 -4.01
CA LYS A 92 -24.76 1.31 -3.16
C LYS A 92 -23.78 1.93 -2.15
N HIS A 93 -22.89 1.16 -1.54
CA HIS A 93 -21.89 1.68 -0.60
C HIS A 93 -20.63 2.22 -1.28
N ARG A 94 -20.33 1.73 -2.49
CA ARG A 94 -19.23 2.24 -3.32
C ARG A 94 -19.38 3.74 -3.61
N ALA A 95 -20.61 4.24 -3.73
CA ALA A 95 -20.91 5.64 -3.99
C ALA A 95 -20.70 6.56 -2.77
N THR A 96 -20.71 6.01 -1.55
CA THR A 96 -20.59 6.78 -0.30
C THR A 96 -19.20 6.72 0.31
N MET A 97 -18.29 5.90 -0.24
CA MET A 97 -16.92 5.84 0.26
C MET A 97 -16.13 7.04 -0.28
N ASP A 98 -16.01 8.06 0.56
CA ASP A 98 -15.31 9.29 0.20
C ASP A 98 -13.84 9.02 -0.12
N PHE A 99 -13.37 9.54 -1.25
CA PHE A 99 -11.96 9.48 -1.66
C PHE A 99 -11.00 9.94 -0.55
N GLY A 100 -11.44 10.92 0.25
CA GLY A 100 -10.69 11.41 1.41
C GLY A 100 -10.40 10.30 2.44
N SER A 101 -11.33 9.38 2.69
CA SER A 101 -11.12 8.28 3.65
C SER A 101 -10.03 7.29 3.25
N ILE A 102 -9.76 7.17 1.95
CA ILE A 102 -8.71 6.32 1.39
C ILE A 102 -7.36 7.04 1.45
N LEU A 103 -7.35 8.34 1.14
CA LEU A 103 -6.12 9.13 1.02
C LEU A 103 -5.59 9.62 2.38
N LEU A 104 -6.48 10.01 3.29
CA LEU A 104 -6.15 10.69 4.54
C LEU A 104 -5.12 9.95 5.41
N PRO A 105 -5.20 8.63 5.68
CA PRO A 105 -4.24 7.97 6.56
C PRO A 105 -2.84 7.94 5.95
N ALA A 106 -2.72 7.70 4.65
CA ALA A 106 -1.45 7.70 3.94
C ALA A 106 -0.83 9.11 3.91
N TRP A 107 -1.64 10.12 3.59
CA TRP A 107 -1.21 11.52 3.59
C TRP A 107 -0.77 12.01 4.97
N PHE A 108 -1.50 11.65 6.02
CA PHE A 108 -1.15 12.02 7.40
C PHE A 108 0.17 11.39 7.85
N ILE A 109 0.37 10.08 7.62
CA ILE A 109 1.61 9.39 7.99
C ILE A 109 2.81 9.96 7.21
N HIS A 110 2.64 10.18 5.91
CA HIS A 110 3.68 10.77 5.07
C HIS A 110 4.03 12.19 5.49
N GLY A 111 3.03 13.07 5.62
CA GLY A 111 3.24 14.46 6.01
C GLY A 111 3.81 14.60 7.41
N LEU A 112 3.41 13.74 8.35
CA LEU A 112 3.97 13.72 9.71
C LEU A 112 5.46 13.33 9.70
N TYR A 113 5.84 12.35 8.88
CA TYR A 113 7.23 11.95 8.73
C TYR A 113 8.09 13.09 8.17
N ASP A 114 7.65 13.74 7.08
CA ASP A 114 8.37 14.87 6.47
C ASP A 114 8.46 16.06 7.42
N PHE A 115 7.36 16.37 8.13
CA PHE A 115 7.32 17.44 9.12
C PHE A 115 8.36 17.20 10.23
N VAL A 116 8.42 15.97 10.74
CA VAL A 116 9.41 15.60 11.77
C VAL A 116 10.83 15.77 11.24
N LEU A 117 11.15 15.25 10.05
CA LEU A 117 12.46 15.42 9.44
C LEU A 117 12.82 16.90 9.24
N PHE A 118 11.88 17.72 8.79
CA PHE A 118 12.08 19.15 8.58
C PHE A 118 12.34 19.89 9.89
N VAL A 119 11.52 19.67 10.93
CA VAL A 119 11.71 20.28 12.26
C VAL A 119 13.07 19.90 12.84
N LEU A 120 13.47 18.64 12.68
CA LEU A 120 14.75 18.15 13.18
C LEU A 120 15.93 18.76 12.40
N ALA A 121 15.83 18.87 11.08
CA ALA A 121 16.82 19.57 10.28
C ALA A 121 16.92 21.05 10.68
N ALA A 122 15.81 21.70 11.02
CA ALA A 122 15.83 23.09 11.48
C ALA A 122 16.44 23.27 12.88
N VAL A 123 16.20 22.33 13.80
CA VAL A 123 16.69 22.38 15.19
C VAL A 123 18.16 21.96 15.30
N TYR A 124 18.59 20.98 14.50
CA TYR A 124 19.94 20.38 14.60
C TYR A 124 20.85 20.71 13.41
N GLY A 125 20.31 21.24 12.30
CA GLY A 125 21.08 21.54 11.08
C GLY A 125 21.77 22.89 11.07
N ASP A 126 21.52 23.77 12.04
CA ASP A 126 22.18 25.08 12.19
C ASP A 126 23.38 25.01 13.15
N GLY A 127 24.27 24.02 12.93
CA GLY A 127 25.57 23.92 13.61
C GLY A 127 26.66 24.78 12.98
N GLY A 128 26.27 25.70 12.09
CA GLY A 128 27.14 26.59 11.35
C GLY A 128 27.50 27.87 12.09
N ASP A 129 27.89 27.81 13.36
CA ASP A 129 28.86 28.79 13.87
C ASP A 129 29.65 28.22 15.05
N GLY A 130 30.97 28.20 14.88
CA GLY A 130 31.88 27.45 15.75
C GLY A 130 31.88 27.93 17.19
N LYS A 131 31.71 26.99 18.13
CA LYS A 131 32.41 26.89 19.42
C LYS A 131 31.88 25.75 20.27
N ASN A 132 32.72 24.76 20.49
CA ASN A 132 33.14 24.21 21.80
C ASN A 132 33.41 22.71 21.67
N ASP A 133 34.69 22.37 21.72
CA ASP A 133 35.25 21.02 21.60
C ASP A 133 35.03 20.14 22.84
N ASP A 134 34.14 20.52 23.76
CA ASP A 134 33.99 19.85 25.06
C ASP A 134 32.52 19.58 25.40
N ALA A 135 31.83 18.75 24.61
CA ALA A 135 30.63 18.08 25.11
C ALA A 135 30.26 16.86 24.24
N LEU A 136 29.95 15.77 24.93
CA LEU A 136 29.10 14.66 24.51
C LEU A 136 29.79 13.41 23.92
N ASP A 137 30.38 12.63 24.83
CA ASP A 137 30.05 11.19 24.95
C ASP A 137 28.52 11.02 25.10
N ASP A 138 27.74 11.32 24.07
CA ASP A 138 26.32 10.97 24.02
C ASP A 138 26.11 9.98 22.90
N ASP A 139 26.23 8.70 23.27
CA ASP A 139 25.95 7.47 22.51
C ASP A 139 24.45 7.37 22.11
N SER A 140 23.72 8.49 22.11
CA SER A 140 22.33 8.57 21.71
C SER A 140 22.28 8.70 20.19
N ALA A 141 21.83 7.64 19.51
CA ALA A 141 21.44 7.73 18.11
C ALA A 141 20.59 9.00 17.92
N PRO A 142 20.83 9.80 16.86
CA PRO A 142 20.22 11.11 16.74
C PRO A 142 18.71 10.96 16.93
N PRO A 143 18.09 11.65 17.91
CA PRO A 143 16.70 11.44 18.31
C PRO A 143 15.73 11.45 17.12
N ALA A 144 16.13 12.17 16.06
CA ALA A 144 15.55 12.16 14.73
C ALA A 144 15.31 10.79 14.12
N PHE A 145 16.35 9.94 14.06
CA PHE A 145 16.27 8.63 13.43
C PHE A 145 15.33 7.71 14.23
N SER A 146 15.40 7.77 15.57
CA SER A 146 14.54 7.00 16.46
C SER A 146 13.06 7.36 16.30
N ILE A 147 12.72 8.66 16.18
CA ILE A 147 11.34 9.11 15.96
C ILE A 147 10.86 8.71 14.56
N ALA A 148 11.66 8.95 13.52
CA ALA A 148 11.33 8.58 12.14
C ALA A 148 11.12 7.07 11.98
N MET A 149 11.98 6.27 12.60
CA MET A 149 11.85 4.81 12.70
C MET A 149 10.57 4.42 13.43
N GLY A 150 10.24 5.08 14.55
CA GLY A 150 9.01 4.86 15.29
C GLY A 150 7.75 5.09 14.44
N ILE A 151 7.70 6.19 13.67
CA ILE A 151 6.59 6.49 12.74
C ILE A 151 6.49 5.41 11.66
N PHE A 152 7.61 5.02 11.06
CA PHE A 152 7.65 3.98 10.04
C PHE A 152 7.15 2.63 10.56
N LEU A 153 7.63 2.19 11.73
CA LEU A 153 7.21 0.95 12.38
C LEU A 153 5.72 0.99 12.77
N ALA A 154 5.22 2.14 13.25
CA ALA A 154 3.81 2.32 13.53
C ALA A 154 2.96 2.21 12.24
N GLY A 155 3.42 2.77 11.12
CA GLY A 155 2.79 2.62 9.80
C GLY A 155 2.76 1.17 9.32
N LEU A 156 3.86 0.43 9.49
CA LEU A 156 3.91 -1.00 9.17
C LEU A 156 2.97 -1.83 10.04
N ALA A 157 2.96 -1.59 11.36
CA ALA A 157 2.07 -2.29 12.28
C ALA A 157 0.60 -1.99 11.95
N TYR A 158 0.27 -0.73 11.68
CA TYR A 158 -1.05 -0.32 11.20
C TYR A 158 -1.42 -1.10 9.93
N TYR A 159 -0.56 -1.10 8.90
CA TYR A 159 -0.81 -1.84 7.67
C TYR A 159 -1.09 -3.32 7.94
N GLN A 160 -0.26 -4.01 8.73
CA GLN A 160 -0.43 -5.44 9.00
C GLN A 160 -1.77 -5.76 9.67
N ILE A 161 -2.18 -4.96 10.66
CA ILE A 161 -3.44 -5.18 11.38
C ILE A 161 -4.63 -5.03 10.42
N PHE A 162 -4.65 -3.94 9.65
CA PHE A 162 -5.78 -3.64 8.75
C PHE A 162 -5.80 -4.54 7.51
N ALA A 163 -4.63 -4.91 6.96
CA ALA A 163 -4.52 -5.86 5.86
C ALA A 163 -4.99 -7.25 6.29
N SER A 164 -4.59 -7.72 7.48
CA SER A 164 -5.06 -9.00 8.04
C SER A 164 -6.57 -9.01 8.22
N ALA A 165 -7.14 -7.92 8.74
CA ALA A 165 -8.58 -7.78 8.88
C ALA A 165 -9.29 -7.77 7.53
N GLN A 166 -8.71 -7.13 6.51
CA GLN A 166 -9.24 -7.11 5.15
C GLN A 166 -9.23 -8.48 4.50
N GLN A 167 -8.11 -9.20 4.58
CA GLN A 167 -7.99 -10.53 3.99
C GLN A 167 -9.09 -11.47 4.51
N ARG A 168 -9.33 -11.47 5.83
CA ARG A 168 -10.42 -12.27 6.44
C ARG A 168 -11.80 -11.92 5.88
N ARG A 169 -12.08 -10.63 5.63
CA ARG A 169 -13.38 -10.20 5.05
C ARG A 169 -13.53 -10.63 3.60
N LEU A 170 -12.44 -10.62 2.83
CA LEU A 170 -12.45 -11.09 1.44
C LEU A 170 -12.68 -12.61 1.37
N GLU A 171 -11.96 -13.37 2.19
CA GLU A 171 -12.12 -14.84 2.29
C GLU A 171 -13.57 -15.23 2.65
N GLN A 172 -14.21 -14.51 3.59
CA GLN A 172 -15.62 -14.74 3.94
C GLN A 172 -16.57 -14.47 2.76
N LYS A 173 -16.30 -13.45 1.95
CA LYS A 173 -17.13 -13.11 0.77
C LYS A 173 -16.95 -14.12 -0.36
N ASP A 174 -15.75 -14.62 -0.56
CA ASP A 174 -15.48 -15.65 -1.56
C ASP A 174 -16.12 -16.98 -1.16
N ALA A 175 -16.02 -17.38 0.12
CA ALA A 175 -16.71 -18.55 0.63
C ALA A 175 -18.25 -18.44 0.49
N GLY A 176 -18.83 -17.28 0.81
CA GLY A 176 -20.27 -17.05 0.64
C GLY A 176 -20.74 -17.07 -0.81
N SER A 177 -19.90 -16.61 -1.75
CA SER A 177 -20.22 -16.61 -3.18
C SER A 177 -20.26 -18.03 -3.76
N ASN A 178 -19.42 -18.94 -3.25
CA ASN A 178 -19.41 -20.33 -3.69
C ASN A 178 -20.66 -21.11 -3.26
N ILE A 179 -21.24 -20.80 -2.09
CA ILE A 179 -22.46 -21.45 -1.59
C ILE A 179 -23.68 -21.09 -2.45
N VAL A 180 -23.78 -19.85 -2.91
CA VAL A 180 -24.92 -19.39 -3.76
C VAL A 180 -24.84 -19.99 -5.16
N ASN A 181 -23.64 -20.32 -5.64
CA ASN A 181 -23.42 -20.87 -6.96
C ASN A 181 -23.47 -22.41 -7.02
N GLU A 182 -23.68 -23.11 -5.90
CA GLU A 182 -24.02 -24.53 -5.95
C GLU A 182 -25.42 -24.67 -6.56
N PRO A 183 -25.58 -25.22 -7.78
CA PRO A 183 -26.90 -25.50 -8.31
C PRO A 183 -27.57 -26.46 -7.32
N THR A 184 -28.78 -26.12 -6.89
CA THR A 184 -29.61 -26.96 -6.02
C THR A 184 -29.89 -28.29 -6.73
N ALA A 185 -28.94 -29.22 -6.67
CA ALA A 185 -29.04 -30.55 -7.21
C ALA A 185 -29.84 -31.41 -6.22
N THR A 186 -31.12 -31.08 -6.09
CA THR A 186 -32.14 -31.83 -5.34
C THR A 186 -33.45 -31.28 -5.93
N THR A 187 -34.31 -32.00 -6.66
CA THR A 187 -34.83 -33.35 -6.44
C THR A 187 -35.65 -33.71 -7.70
N LEU A 188 -35.14 -34.57 -8.59
CA LEU A 188 -35.96 -35.22 -9.62
C LEU A 188 -35.62 -36.71 -9.67
N SER A 189 -35.85 -37.40 -8.55
CA SER A 189 -35.95 -38.86 -8.50
C SER A 189 -37.07 -39.23 -7.55
N ASN A 190 -38.32 -39.07 -8.02
CA ASN A 190 -39.50 -39.80 -7.55
C ASN A 190 -40.74 -39.37 -8.35
N GLN A 191 -40.83 -39.81 -9.61
CA GLN A 191 -42.11 -40.05 -10.29
C GLN A 191 -41.90 -41.12 -11.36
N VAL A 192 -41.86 -42.38 -10.93
CA VAL A 192 -42.31 -43.51 -11.76
C VAL A 192 -43.19 -44.34 -10.83
N VAL A 193 -44.50 -44.16 -10.97
CA VAL A 193 -45.55 -45.06 -10.49
C VAL A 193 -46.05 -45.81 -11.71
#